data_AF-A0A7J4LDJ0-F1
#
_entry.id   AF-A0A7J4LDJ0-F1
#
_cell.length_a   1.000
_cell.length_b   1.000
_cell.length_c   1.000
_cell.angle_alpha   90.00
_cell.angle_beta   90.00
_cell.angle_gamma   90.00
#
_symmetry.space_group_name_H-M   'P 1'
#
loop_
_entity.id
_entity.type
_entity.pdbx_description
1 polymer ?
#
loop_
_entity_poly.entity_id
_entity_poly.type
_entity_poly.pdbx_seq_one_letter_code
_entity_poly.pdbx_strand_id
1 'polypeptide(L)'
;MKWGVVVLLLAVIVAGCVQSGQRSSPALNNRGKVIVNIVPINCSAIWDSGQRDVCLNDVLITKKDVSVCDQFSDFDLKIKCYADVAASTQNQNICVKLTVDAWRDSCYHAAAVSKQDPVICANIIFDETRKDCYSRINLAELDEKEICSQLWTAEQKAECHIIFRNAK
;
A
#
# COMPACT_ATOMS: atom_id res chain seq x y z
N MET A 1 61.21 45.54 15.30
CA MET A 1 60.79 44.79 16.52
C MET A 1 59.48 45.43 16.97
N LYS A 2 58.29 44.81 17.02
CA LYS A 2 57.86 43.41 17.06
C LYS A 2 56.55 43.28 16.20
N TRP A 3 56.46 42.31 15.29
CA TRP A 3 55.58 41.12 15.34
C TRP A 3 54.09 41.50 15.48
N GLY A 4 53.19 41.20 14.54
CA GLY A 4 53.03 39.91 13.86
C GLY A 4 51.74 39.27 14.38
N VAL A 5 50.66 39.42 13.60
CA VAL A 5 49.51 38.52 13.42
C VAL A 5 49.16 37.62 14.62
N VAL A 6 48.09 37.93 15.36
CA VAL A 6 47.15 36.90 15.90
C VAL A 6 45.77 37.55 16.12
N VAL A 7 44.95 37.61 15.08
CA VAL A 7 43.50 37.85 15.25
C VAL A 7 42.86 36.50 15.54
N LEU A 8 42.55 36.27 16.82
CA LEU A 8 41.76 35.15 17.33
C LEU A 8 40.31 35.30 16.84
N LEU A 9 40.00 34.73 15.68
CA LEU A 9 38.64 34.46 15.24
C LEU A 9 38.48 32.95 15.05
N LEU A 10 38.31 32.23 16.16
CA LEU A 10 37.73 30.89 16.13
C LEU A 10 36.22 31.02 16.26
N ALA A 11 35.58 31.48 15.18
CA ALA A 11 34.18 31.18 14.95
C ALA A 11 34.10 29.70 14.56
N VAL A 12 33.85 28.84 15.54
CA VAL A 12 33.46 27.44 15.29
C VAL A 12 32.06 27.49 14.67
N ILE A 13 32.01 27.70 13.36
CA ILE A 13 30.81 27.43 12.59
C ILE A 13 30.72 25.91 12.52
N VAL A 14 29.96 25.33 13.44
CA VAL A 14 29.45 23.98 13.29
C VAL A 14 28.51 24.02 12.09
N ALA A 15 29.06 23.94 10.88
CA ALA A 15 28.31 23.60 9.69
C ALA A 15 27.95 22.11 9.81
N GLY A 16 27.02 21.81 10.72
CA GLY A 16 26.29 20.56 10.68
C GLY A 16 25.51 20.59 9.39
N CYS A 17 25.97 19.85 8.38
CA CYS A 17 25.15 19.56 7.22
C CYS A 17 23.97 18.71 7.70
N VAL A 18 22.81 19.34 7.92
CA VAL A 18 21.53 18.65 7.73
C VAL A 18 21.47 18.35 6.23
N GLN A 19 21.74 17.10 5.86
CA GLN A 19 21.34 16.58 4.55
C GLN A 19 19.82 16.38 4.62
N SER A 20 19.09 17.46 4.33
CA SER A 20 17.71 17.35 3.91
C SER A 20 17.66 16.57 2.59
N GLY A 21 16.83 15.53 2.57
CA GLY A 21 16.68 14.62 1.43
C GLY A 21 16.52 15.37 0.11
N GLN A 22 17.24 14.91 -0.91
CA GLN A 22 17.14 15.43 -2.25
C GLN A 22 15.71 15.18 -2.80
N ARG A 23 14.84 16.19 -2.73
CA ARG A 23 13.81 16.34 -3.76
C ARG A 23 14.52 16.81 -5.01
N SER A 24 14.67 15.92 -5.98
CA SER A 24 15.10 16.27 -7.33
C SER A 24 14.26 17.44 -7.83
N SER A 25 14.87 18.62 -7.97
CA SER A 25 14.21 19.75 -8.61
C SER A 25 14.10 19.47 -10.12
N PRO A 26 12.95 19.70 -10.75
CA PRO A 26 12.81 19.48 -12.19
C PRO A 26 13.72 20.44 -12.96
N ALA A 27 14.50 19.91 -13.91
CA ALA A 27 15.25 20.72 -14.86
C ALA A 27 14.31 21.21 -15.97
N LEU A 28 14.50 22.44 -16.46
CA LEU A 28 13.77 22.97 -17.62
C LEU A 28 14.59 22.75 -18.90
N ASN A 29 13.95 22.37 -20.00
CA ASN A 29 14.61 22.44 -21.31
C ASN A 29 14.65 23.88 -21.83
N ASN A 30 15.36 24.10 -22.94
CA ASN A 30 15.48 25.41 -23.60
C ASN A 30 14.14 25.99 -24.12
N ARG A 31 13.03 25.25 -23.98
CA ARG A 31 11.66 25.70 -24.28
C ARG A 31 10.81 25.88 -23.02
N GLY A 32 11.43 25.89 -21.83
CA GLY A 32 10.74 26.03 -20.56
C GLY A 32 9.83 24.84 -20.19
N LYS A 33 9.98 23.70 -20.86
CA LYS A 33 9.25 22.48 -20.51
C LYS A 33 10.03 21.74 -19.44
N VAL A 34 9.36 21.40 -18.35
CA VAL A 34 9.89 20.53 -17.29
C VAL A 34 10.35 19.21 -17.92
N ILE A 35 11.66 18.96 -17.89
CA ILE A 35 12.25 17.65 -18.12
C ILE A 35 12.26 16.96 -16.77
N VAL A 36 11.30 16.07 -16.55
CA VAL A 36 11.48 15.06 -15.52
C VAL A 36 12.56 14.13 -16.06
N ASN A 37 13.80 14.26 -15.56
CA ASN A 37 14.78 13.21 -15.74
C ASN A 37 14.23 11.99 -15.02
N ILE A 38 13.66 11.06 -15.78
CA ILE A 38 13.17 9.78 -15.27
C ILE A 38 14.40 8.92 -14.98
N VAL A 39 15.15 9.28 -13.94
CA VAL A 39 16.09 8.34 -13.33
C VAL A 39 15.21 7.27 -12.70
N PRO A 40 15.41 5.97 -13.00
CA PRO A 40 14.70 4.91 -12.31
C PRO A 40 14.95 5.06 -10.81
N ILE A 41 13.92 5.40 -10.05
CA ILE A 41 14.05 5.53 -8.60
C ILE A 41 14.31 4.12 -8.07
N ASN A 42 15.53 3.89 -7.60
CA ASN A 42 15.90 2.64 -6.96
C ASN A 42 15.57 2.71 -5.47
N CYS A 43 14.32 2.39 -5.11
CA CYS A 43 13.88 2.44 -3.71
C CYS A 43 14.72 1.52 -2.80
N SER A 44 15.26 0.41 -3.33
CA SER A 44 16.05 -0.53 -2.53
C SER A 44 17.41 0.03 -2.09
N ALA A 45 17.87 1.14 -2.69
CA ALA A 45 19.11 1.81 -2.30
C ALA A 45 18.93 2.78 -1.11
N ILE A 46 17.68 3.02 -0.67
CA ILE A 46 17.39 3.92 0.45
C ILE A 46 17.59 3.17 1.76
N TRP A 47 18.55 3.64 2.57
CA TRP A 47 18.87 3.04 3.87
C TRP A 47 17.74 3.20 4.88
N ASP A 48 17.20 4.42 4.98
CA ASP A 48 16.09 4.73 5.87
C ASP A 48 14.81 3.99 5.45
N SER A 49 14.26 3.17 6.34
CA SER A 49 13.11 2.33 6.03
C SER A 49 11.84 3.14 5.76
N GLY A 50 11.62 4.24 6.50
CA GLY A 50 10.45 5.09 6.28
C GLY A 50 10.48 5.76 4.90
N GLN A 51 11.62 6.34 4.51
CA GLN A 51 11.79 6.94 3.18
C GLN A 51 11.75 5.88 2.07
N ARG A 52 12.26 4.67 2.32
CA ARG A 52 12.15 3.55 1.39
C ARG A 52 10.69 3.15 1.17
N ASP A 53 9.92 2.99 2.23
CA ASP A 53 8.52 2.59 2.12
C ASP A 53 7.67 3.68 1.42
N VAL A 54 7.95 4.97 1.67
CA VAL A 54 7.34 6.08 0.90
C VAL A 54 7.66 5.98 -0.59
N CYS A 55 8.93 5.73 -0.94
CA CYS A 55 9.35 5.53 -2.31
C CYS A 55 8.63 4.34 -2.99
N LEU A 56 8.55 3.20 -2.29
CA LEU A 56 7.89 2.00 -2.79
C LEU A 56 6.39 2.26 -3.05
N ASN A 57 5.74 3.05 -2.21
CA ASN A 57 4.34 3.42 -2.38
C ASN A 57 4.12 4.28 -3.65
N ASP A 58 5.01 5.22 -3.96
CA ASP A 58 4.94 6.00 -5.19
C ASP A 58 5.10 5.12 -6.45
N VAL A 59 6.00 4.12 -6.38
CA VAL A 59 6.17 3.13 -7.46
C VAL A 59 4.91 2.27 -7.60
N LEU A 60 4.30 1.84 -6.50
CA LEU A 60 3.08 1.05 -6.47
C LEU A 60 1.92 1.78 -7.16
N ILE A 61 1.70 3.05 -6.81
CA ILE A 61 0.65 3.89 -7.39
C ILE A 61 0.82 4.02 -8.91
N THR A 62 2.06 4.13 -9.36
CA THR A 62 2.36 4.37 -10.78
C THR A 62 2.32 3.09 -11.63
N LYS A 63 2.77 1.96 -11.09
CA LYS A 63 3.00 0.73 -11.87
C LYS A 63 2.10 -0.44 -11.51
N LYS A 64 1.44 -0.43 -10.34
CA LYS A 64 0.69 -1.55 -9.77
C LYS A 64 1.49 -2.87 -9.76
N ASP A 65 2.81 -2.77 -9.65
CA ASP A 65 3.69 -3.92 -9.68
C ASP A 65 3.72 -4.58 -8.31
N VAL A 66 3.03 -5.72 -8.17
CA VAL A 66 2.95 -6.48 -6.93
C VAL A 66 4.32 -6.90 -6.38
N SER A 67 5.35 -7.00 -7.21
CA SER A 67 6.69 -7.42 -6.76
C SER A 67 7.34 -6.42 -5.81
N VAL A 68 6.87 -5.17 -5.79
CA VAL A 68 7.36 -4.15 -4.84
C VAL A 68 6.81 -4.36 -3.43
N CYS A 69 5.68 -5.07 -3.27
CA CYS A 69 5.07 -5.30 -1.96
C CYS A 69 5.98 -6.09 -1.03
N ASP A 70 6.85 -6.95 -1.55
CA ASP A 70 7.79 -7.72 -0.74
C ASP A 70 8.94 -6.90 -0.17
N GLN A 71 9.14 -5.67 -0.66
CA GLN A 71 10.23 -4.79 -0.25
C GLN A 71 9.85 -3.87 0.92
N PHE A 72 8.55 -3.78 1.25
CA PHE A 72 8.11 -3.02 2.42
C PHE A 72 8.64 -3.66 3.69
N SER A 73 9.23 -2.83 4.54
CA SER A 73 9.77 -3.27 5.82
C SER A 73 8.71 -3.26 6.91
N ASP A 74 7.79 -2.29 6.84
CA ASP A 74 6.60 -2.29 7.67
C ASP A 74 5.60 -3.35 7.19
N PHE A 75 5.11 -4.11 8.16
CA PHE A 75 4.25 -5.25 7.91
C PHE A 75 2.83 -4.84 7.48
N ASP A 76 2.28 -3.79 8.09
CA ASP A 76 0.94 -3.29 7.76
C ASP A 76 0.94 -2.64 6.37
N LEU A 77 2.01 -1.90 6.04
CA LEU A 77 2.23 -1.37 4.68
C LEU A 77 2.36 -2.49 3.65
N LYS A 78 3.01 -3.60 3.99
CA LYS A 78 3.10 -4.77 3.12
C LYS A 78 1.73 -5.37 2.85
N ILE A 79 0.90 -5.64 3.86
CA ILE A 79 -0.47 -6.15 3.63
C ILE A 79 -1.27 -5.16 2.78
N LYS A 80 -1.22 -3.87 3.15
CA LYS A 80 -1.95 -2.82 2.44
C LYS A 80 -1.55 -2.76 0.97
N CYS A 81 -0.25 -2.88 0.66
CA CYS A 81 0.25 -2.95 -0.70
C CYS A 81 -0.41 -4.10 -1.48
N TYR A 82 -0.40 -5.31 -0.92
CA TYR A 82 -1.05 -6.46 -1.55
C TYR A 82 -2.55 -6.25 -1.78
N ALA A 83 -3.25 -5.69 -0.79
CA ALA A 83 -4.69 -5.38 -0.89
C ALA A 83 -5.00 -4.33 -1.96
N ASP A 84 -4.20 -3.25 -2.02
CA ASP A 84 -4.38 -2.17 -3.00
C ASP A 84 -4.13 -2.67 -4.43
N VAL A 85 -3.16 -3.55 -4.64
CA VAL A 85 -2.94 -4.18 -5.96
C VAL A 85 -4.09 -5.13 -6.29
N ALA A 86 -4.49 -5.99 -5.35
CA ALA A 86 -5.61 -6.92 -5.53
C ALA A 86 -6.88 -6.17 -5.94
N ALA A 87 -7.21 -5.08 -5.24
CA ALA A 87 -8.32 -4.21 -5.57
C ALA A 87 -8.11 -3.54 -6.95
N SER A 88 -6.99 -2.84 -7.15
CA SER A 88 -6.78 -2.03 -8.36
C SER A 88 -6.62 -2.83 -9.66
N THR A 89 -6.32 -4.13 -9.57
CA THR A 89 -6.20 -5.07 -10.69
C THR A 89 -7.37 -6.04 -10.79
N GLN A 90 -8.32 -6.01 -9.84
CA GLN A 90 -9.42 -6.97 -9.73
C GLN A 90 -8.93 -8.44 -9.63
N ASN A 91 -7.74 -8.63 -9.05
CA ASN A 91 -7.12 -9.93 -8.92
C ASN A 91 -6.90 -10.27 -7.44
N GLN A 92 -7.96 -10.75 -6.79
CA GLN A 92 -7.90 -11.18 -5.38
C GLN A 92 -6.88 -12.28 -5.11
N ASN A 93 -6.53 -13.09 -6.13
CA ASN A 93 -5.53 -14.15 -5.99
C ASN A 93 -4.14 -13.59 -5.65
N ILE A 94 -3.92 -12.28 -5.75
CA ILE A 94 -2.71 -11.64 -5.25
C ILE A 94 -2.53 -11.86 -3.73
N CYS A 95 -3.61 -11.89 -2.95
CA CYS A 95 -3.55 -12.10 -1.51
C CYS A 95 -3.00 -13.49 -1.12
N VAL A 96 -3.04 -14.50 -2.00
CA VAL A 96 -2.47 -15.84 -1.72
C VAL A 96 -0.95 -15.82 -1.56
N LYS A 97 -0.28 -14.73 -1.99
CA LYS A 97 1.15 -14.52 -1.77
C LYS A 97 1.49 -14.27 -0.29
N LEU A 98 0.50 -13.88 0.52
CA LEU A 98 0.64 -13.77 1.96
C LEU A 98 0.46 -15.16 2.60
N THR A 99 1.56 -15.68 3.15
CA THR A 99 1.62 -17.06 3.67
C THR A 99 0.98 -17.22 5.04
N VAL A 100 0.83 -16.14 5.80
CA VAL A 100 0.16 -16.15 7.11
C VAL A 100 -1.32 -15.89 6.91
N ASP A 101 -2.16 -16.77 7.43
CA ASP A 101 -3.60 -16.74 7.22
C ASP A 101 -4.24 -15.42 7.64
N ALA A 102 -3.89 -14.91 8.83
CA ALA A 102 -4.39 -13.62 9.32
C ALA A 102 -4.05 -12.46 8.36
N TRP A 103 -2.90 -12.52 7.71
CA TRP A 103 -2.45 -11.47 6.78
C TRP A 103 -3.19 -11.58 5.45
N ARG A 104 -3.40 -12.80 4.97
CA ARG A 104 -4.17 -13.09 3.78
C ARG A 104 -5.63 -12.67 3.95
N ASP A 105 -6.22 -12.97 5.10
CA ASP A 105 -7.58 -12.56 5.46
C ASP A 105 -7.69 -11.04 5.54
N SER A 106 -6.71 -10.36 6.14
CA SER A 106 -6.65 -8.89 6.16
C SER A 106 -6.58 -8.30 4.74
N CYS A 107 -5.81 -8.93 3.84
CA CYS A 107 -5.74 -8.53 2.44
C CYS A 107 -7.09 -8.70 1.71
N TYR A 108 -7.73 -9.85 1.84
CA TYR A 108 -9.06 -10.08 1.26
C TYR A 108 -10.09 -9.12 1.81
N HIS A 109 -10.10 -8.90 3.12
CA HIS A 109 -10.98 -7.95 3.79
C HIS A 109 -10.80 -6.54 3.22
N ALA A 110 -9.57 -6.02 3.19
CA ALA A 110 -9.29 -4.69 2.67
C ALA A 110 -9.65 -4.56 1.18
N ALA A 111 -9.36 -5.58 0.37
CA ALA A 111 -9.72 -5.59 -1.05
C ALA A 111 -11.24 -5.60 -1.25
N ALA A 112 -11.98 -6.43 -0.51
CA ALA A 112 -13.44 -6.53 -0.53
C ALA A 112 -14.10 -5.19 -0.18
N VAL A 113 -13.68 -4.56 0.92
CA VAL A 113 -14.24 -3.29 1.39
C VAL A 113 -13.93 -2.15 0.43
N SER A 114 -12.69 -2.08 -0.06
CA SER A 114 -12.28 -1.08 -1.05
C SER A 114 -13.08 -1.19 -2.35
N LYS A 115 -13.45 -2.41 -2.74
CA LYS A 115 -14.21 -2.67 -3.97
C LYS A 115 -15.71 -2.71 -3.80
N GLN A 116 -16.20 -2.80 -2.56
CA GLN A 116 -17.58 -3.16 -2.26
C GLN A 116 -17.97 -4.50 -2.93
N ASP A 117 -17.05 -5.46 -2.95
CA ASP A 117 -17.24 -6.78 -3.56
C ASP A 117 -17.35 -7.88 -2.48
N PRO A 118 -18.57 -8.36 -2.19
CA PRO A 118 -18.80 -9.36 -1.15
C PRO A 118 -18.28 -10.76 -1.50
N VAL A 119 -18.03 -11.06 -2.78
CA VAL A 119 -17.51 -12.38 -3.20
C VAL A 119 -16.10 -12.58 -2.65
N ILE A 120 -15.33 -11.50 -2.53
CA ILE A 120 -13.97 -11.52 -1.98
C ILE A 120 -13.99 -11.96 -0.50
N CYS A 121 -15.00 -11.53 0.28
CA CYS A 121 -15.13 -11.87 1.71
C CYS A 121 -15.20 -13.39 1.93
N ALA A 122 -15.69 -14.17 0.97
CA ALA A 122 -15.77 -15.62 1.10
C ALA A 122 -14.40 -16.33 1.14
N ASN A 123 -13.33 -15.66 0.69
CA ASN A 123 -11.97 -16.20 0.78
C ASN A 123 -11.33 -16.03 2.18
N ILE A 124 -12.00 -15.31 3.09
CA ILE A 124 -11.55 -15.09 4.47
C ILE A 124 -11.87 -16.33 5.29
N ILE A 125 -10.85 -16.92 5.91
CA ILE A 125 -11.02 -18.17 6.66
C ILE A 125 -11.52 -17.90 8.09
N PHE A 126 -11.11 -16.80 8.73
CA PHE A 126 -11.54 -16.46 10.07
C PHE A 126 -12.94 -15.87 10.05
N ASP A 127 -13.90 -16.57 10.67
CA ASP A 127 -15.32 -16.20 10.66
C ASP A 127 -15.59 -14.78 11.15
N GLU A 128 -14.90 -14.33 12.20
CA GLU A 128 -15.06 -12.98 12.73
C GLU A 128 -14.66 -11.92 11.70
N THR A 129 -13.50 -12.11 11.05
CA THR A 129 -13.02 -11.23 9.98
C THR A 129 -13.93 -11.28 8.76
N ARG A 130 -14.48 -12.46 8.43
CA ARG A 130 -15.40 -12.63 7.31
C ARG A 130 -16.72 -11.91 7.57
N LYS A 131 -17.26 -12.00 8.78
CA LYS A 131 -18.48 -11.28 9.19
C LYS A 131 -18.26 -9.77 9.20
N ASP A 132 -17.13 -9.30 9.73
CA ASP A 132 -16.76 -7.87 9.68
C ASP A 132 -16.67 -7.39 8.21
N CYS A 133 -16.05 -8.18 7.33
CA CYS A 133 -15.95 -7.89 5.90
C CYS A 133 -17.33 -7.60 5.28
N TYR A 134 -18.28 -8.53 5.44
CA TYR A 134 -19.62 -8.34 4.89
C TYR A 134 -20.35 -7.15 5.50
N SER A 135 -20.15 -6.87 6.80
CA SER A 135 -20.78 -5.73 7.48
C SER A 135 -20.33 -4.36 6.95
N ARG A 136 -19.15 -4.30 6.31
CA ARG A 136 -18.56 -3.09 5.74
C ARG A 136 -18.89 -2.89 4.26
N ILE A 137 -19.68 -3.79 3.68
CA ILE A 137 -20.14 -3.74 2.30
C ILE A 137 -21.61 -3.32 2.27
N ASN A 138 -21.97 -2.43 1.36
CA ASN A 138 -23.35 -2.02 1.14
C ASN A 138 -24.14 -3.11 0.40
N LEU A 139 -24.55 -4.16 1.11
CA LEU A 139 -25.27 -5.30 0.53
C LEU A 139 -26.67 -4.95 0.03
N ALA A 140 -27.27 -3.83 0.46
CA ALA A 140 -28.62 -3.44 0.09
C ALA A 140 -28.77 -3.09 -1.41
N GLU A 141 -27.67 -2.70 -2.06
CA GLU A 141 -27.63 -2.36 -3.49
C GLU A 141 -27.27 -3.54 -4.38
N LEU A 142 -27.03 -4.72 -3.80
CA LEU A 142 -26.52 -5.89 -4.51
C LEU A 142 -27.60 -6.99 -4.68
N ASP A 143 -27.50 -7.74 -5.78
CA ASP A 143 -28.35 -8.91 -6.02
C ASP A 143 -27.83 -10.12 -5.23
N GLU A 144 -28.54 -10.47 -4.16
CA GLU A 144 -28.22 -11.62 -3.29
C GLU A 144 -28.02 -12.92 -4.07
N LYS A 145 -28.88 -13.17 -5.07
CA LYS A 145 -28.87 -14.43 -5.80
C LYS A 145 -27.63 -14.52 -6.68
N GLU A 146 -27.29 -13.43 -7.36
CA GLU A 146 -26.07 -13.33 -8.16
C GLU A 146 -24.83 -13.53 -7.28
N ILE A 147 -24.70 -12.78 -6.18
CA ILE A 147 -23.53 -12.84 -5.31
C ILE A 147 -23.38 -14.21 -4.64
N CYS A 148 -24.39 -14.68 -3.91
CA CYS A 148 -24.26 -15.92 -3.14
C CYS A 148 -24.12 -17.15 -4.06
N SER A 149 -24.52 -17.07 -5.34
CA SER A 149 -24.31 -18.16 -6.30
C SER A 149 -22.84 -18.37 -6.68
N GLN A 150 -21.99 -17.34 -6.56
CA GLN A 150 -20.57 -17.37 -6.95
C GLN A 150 -19.68 -18.12 -5.94
N LEU A 151 -20.23 -18.44 -4.77
CA LEU A 151 -19.48 -19.12 -3.70
C LEU A 151 -19.34 -20.62 -3.98
N TRP A 152 -18.26 -21.23 -3.46
CA TRP A 152 -17.91 -22.61 -3.83
C TRP A 152 -18.49 -23.67 -2.90
N THR A 153 -18.67 -23.36 -1.61
CA THR A 153 -19.17 -24.34 -0.62
C THR A 153 -20.63 -24.07 -0.25
N ALA A 154 -21.35 -25.14 0.12
CA ALA A 154 -22.73 -25.01 0.60
C ALA A 154 -22.82 -24.16 1.89
N GLU A 155 -21.80 -24.23 2.73
CA GLU A 155 -21.67 -23.45 3.96
C GLU A 155 -21.54 -21.96 3.68
N GLN A 156 -20.59 -21.56 2.82
CA GLN A 156 -20.44 -20.16 2.42
C GLN A 156 -21.72 -19.60 1.78
N LYS A 157 -22.42 -20.41 0.97
CA LYS A 157 -23.72 -20.02 0.38
C LYS A 157 -24.77 -19.77 1.46
N ALA A 158 -24.93 -20.70 2.40
CA ALA A 158 -25.90 -20.56 3.48
C ALA A 158 -25.60 -19.33 4.36
N GLU A 159 -24.34 -19.11 4.72
CA GLU A 159 -23.91 -17.95 5.50
C GLU A 159 -24.16 -16.63 4.73
N CYS A 160 -23.82 -16.58 3.45
CA CYS A 160 -24.08 -15.42 2.58
C CYS A 160 -25.57 -15.05 2.57
N HIS A 161 -26.46 -16.02 2.37
CA HIS A 161 -27.92 -15.77 2.38
C HIS A 161 -28.40 -15.23 3.73
N ILE A 162 -27.87 -15.72 4.85
CA ILE A 162 -28.24 -15.22 6.20
C ILE A 162 -27.79 -13.76 6.36
N ILE A 163 -26.56 -13.45 5.96
CA ILE A 163 -25.99 -12.11 6.07
C ILE A 163 -26.77 -11.11 5.20
N PHE A 164 -27.05 -11.44 3.94
CA PHE A 164 -27.82 -10.59 3.03
C PHE A 164 -29.24 -10.30 3.55
N ARG A 165 -29.89 -11.28 4.19
CA ARG A 165 -31.21 -11.09 4.81
C ARG A 165 -31.17 -10.17 6.03
N ASN A 166 -30.10 -10.23 6.81
CA ASN A 166 -29.95 -9.39 8.02
C ASN A 166 -29.49 -7.96 7.69
N ALA A 167 -29.01 -7.70 6.47
CA ALA A 167 -28.56 -6.39 6.01
C ALA A 167 -29.68 -5.51 5.44
N LYS A 168 -30.90 -6.04 5.28
CA LYS A 168 -32.11 -5.33 4.80
C LYS A 168 -33.08 -5.10 5.95
#